data_AF-A0A956YM94-F1
#
_entry.id   AF-A0A956YM94-F1
#
_cell.length_a   1.000
_cell.length_b   1.000
_cell.length_c   1.000
_cell.angle_alpha   90.00
_cell.angle_beta   90.00
_cell.angle_gamma   90.00
#
_symmetry.space_group_name_H-M   'P 1'
#
loop_
_entity.id
_entity.type
_entity.pdbx_description
1 polymer ?
#
loop_
_entity_poly.entity_id
_entity_poly.type
_entity_poly.pdbx_seq_one_letter_code
_entity_poly.pdbx_strand_id
1 'polypeptide(L)'
;MQIDKIAARRAALIDLLADGRPHQREEIWETVAAQLDDDCWGKVPQEALARDLATLRQGGLRIAYSRRPEIAGYYLQYPQLERLSSPQYESTSWELIEAIGQLSVAEKNHRAFAAADFALRQKKLLLAEEQPDWADAEVEQAARRQVFGENEVLA
;
A
#
# COMPACT_ATOMS: atom_id res chain seq x y z
N MET A 1 -14.62 4.71 30.18
CA MET A 1 -13.55 4.69 29.15
C MET A 1 -13.95 5.70 28.09
N GLN A 2 -13.27 6.84 28.00
CA GLN A 2 -13.56 7.84 26.97
C GLN A 2 -12.93 7.32 25.68
N ILE A 3 -13.75 6.81 24.76
CA ILE A 3 -13.28 6.38 23.45
C ILE A 3 -12.72 7.61 22.76
N ASP A 4 -11.45 7.56 22.36
CA ASP A 4 -10.87 8.59 21.51
C ASP A 4 -11.61 8.58 20.17
N LYS A 5 -12.50 9.57 19.99
CA LYS A 5 -13.35 9.69 18.81
C LYS A 5 -12.53 9.77 17.52
N ILE A 6 -11.31 10.31 17.57
CA ILE A 6 -10.42 10.39 16.41
C ILE A 6 -9.84 9.01 16.09
N ALA A 7 -9.38 8.28 17.11
CA ALA A 7 -8.89 6.92 16.93
C ALA A 7 -9.99 5.98 16.41
N ALA A 8 -11.20 6.08 16.96
CA ALA A 8 -12.36 5.30 16.51
C ALA A 8 -12.73 5.60 15.05
N ARG A 9 -12.74 6.88 14.66
CA ARG A 9 -13.01 7.31 13.28
C ARG A 9 -11.97 6.77 12.29
N ARG A 10 -10.70 6.77 12.70
CA ARG A 10 -9.60 6.22 11.90
C ARG A 10 -9.68 4.70 11.77
N ALA A 11 -10.04 3.99 12.84
CA ALA A 11 -10.26 2.55 12.80
C ALA A 11 -11.42 2.21 11.84
N ALA A 12 -12.57 2.86 11.98
CA ALA A 12 -13.71 2.68 11.09
C ALA A 12 -13.38 2.99 9.62
N LEU A 13 -12.53 4.00 9.36
CA LEU A 13 -12.05 4.32 8.02
C LEU A 13 -11.14 3.22 7.45
N ILE A 14 -10.27 2.61 8.27
CA ILE A 14 -9.44 1.48 7.84
C ILE A 14 -10.32 0.27 7.52
N ASP A 15 -11.26 -0.06 8.40
CA ASP A 15 -12.16 -1.19 8.24
C ASP A 15 -13.02 -1.06 6.98
N LEU A 16 -13.54 0.14 6.69
CA LEU A 16 -14.26 0.43 5.45
C LEU A 16 -13.37 0.19 4.23
N LEU A 17 -12.19 0.82 4.17
CA LEU A 17 -11.33 0.74 2.98
C LEU A 17 -10.66 -0.63 2.79
N ALA A 18 -10.72 -1.51 3.79
CA ALA A 18 -10.17 -2.86 3.74
C ALA A 18 -10.99 -3.84 2.89
N ASP A 19 -12.20 -3.47 2.48
CA ASP A 19 -13.07 -4.28 1.61
C ASP A 19 -12.55 -4.37 0.15
N GLY A 20 -11.49 -3.62 -0.18
CA GLY A 20 -10.92 -3.59 -1.51
C GLY A 20 -11.81 -2.86 -2.52
N ARG A 21 -12.64 -1.91 -2.12
CA ARG A 21 -13.47 -1.12 -3.05
C ARG A 21 -13.14 0.37 -2.95
N PRO A 22 -13.34 1.13 -4.04
CA PRO A 22 -13.23 2.57 -3.98
C PRO A 22 -14.50 3.16 -3.36
N HIS A 23 -14.34 3.96 -2.30
CA HIS A 23 -15.44 4.66 -1.65
C HIS A 23 -15.36 6.17 -1.88
N GLN A 24 -16.50 6.77 -2.20
CA GLN A 24 -16.60 8.22 -2.33
C GLN A 24 -16.63 8.90 -0.96
N ARG A 25 -16.40 10.22 -0.93
CA ARG A 25 -16.34 10.96 0.35
C ARG A 25 -17.65 10.88 1.11
N GLU A 26 -18.75 11.01 0.39
CA GLU A 26 -20.11 11.00 0.93
C GLU A 26 -20.43 9.65 1.57
N GLU A 27 -20.10 8.56 0.87
CA GLU A 27 -20.26 7.18 1.36
C GLU A 27 -19.39 6.91 2.59
N ILE A 28 -18.14 7.39 2.60
CA ILE A 28 -17.25 7.29 3.77
C ILE A 28 -17.87 8.02 4.96
N TRP A 29 -18.41 9.23 4.75
CA TRP A 29 -19.01 10.00 5.83
C TRP A 29 -20.20 9.29 6.45
N GLU A 30 -21.13 8.84 5.60
CA GLU A 30 -22.36 8.14 6.01
C GLU A 30 -22.03 6.82 6.73
N THR A 31 -21.14 6.02 6.16
CA THR A 31 -20.83 4.69 6.69
C THR A 31 -20.10 4.77 8.04
N VAL A 32 -19.12 5.67 8.16
CA VAL A 32 -18.38 5.84 9.42
C VAL A 32 -19.23 6.51 10.50
N ALA A 33 -20.11 7.45 10.12
CA ALA A 33 -21.07 8.06 11.03
C ALA A 33 -22.04 7.01 11.59
N ALA A 34 -22.55 6.12 10.73
CA ALA A 34 -23.46 5.04 11.14
C ALA A 34 -22.82 4.02 12.11
N GLN A 35 -21.49 3.85 12.08
CA GLN A 35 -20.78 2.93 12.99
C GLN A 35 -20.41 3.55 14.34
N LEU A 36 -20.31 4.88 14.43
CA LEU A 36 -19.82 5.57 15.61
C LEU A 36 -20.89 6.44 16.26
N ASP A 37 -21.24 7.55 15.59
CA ASP A 37 -22.26 8.55 15.92
C ASP A 37 -22.24 9.63 14.80
N ASP A 38 -23.37 10.26 14.50
CA ASP A 38 -23.50 11.27 13.42
C ASP A 38 -22.53 12.47 13.55
N ASP A 39 -22.09 12.81 14.76
CA ASP A 39 -21.18 13.94 15.02
C ASP A 39 -19.69 13.55 15.03
N CYS A 40 -19.33 12.33 14.60
CA CYS A 40 -17.93 11.89 14.62
C CYS A 40 -17.02 12.73 13.72
N TRP A 41 -17.56 13.41 12.71
CA TRP A 41 -16.82 14.27 11.77
C TRP A 41 -16.68 15.73 12.23
N GLY A 42 -17.50 16.18 13.18
CA GLY A 42 -17.58 17.58 13.60
C GLY A 42 -18.04 18.53 12.49
N LYS A 43 -17.74 19.82 12.64
CA LYS A 43 -18.28 20.91 11.81
C LYS A 43 -17.83 20.90 10.34
N VAL A 44 -16.69 20.30 10.03
CA VAL A 44 -16.11 20.31 8.67
C VAL A 44 -15.63 18.89 8.30
N PRO A 45 -16.55 17.99 7.87
CA PRO A 45 -16.24 16.59 7.58
C PRO A 45 -15.14 16.38 6.55
N GLN A 46 -15.07 17.26 5.55
CA GLN A 46 -14.05 17.19 4.50
C GLN A 46 -12.63 17.42 5.05
N GLU A 47 -12.45 18.38 5.96
CA GLU A 47 -11.16 18.63 6.58
C GLU A 47 -10.78 17.52 7.56
N ALA A 48 -11.75 17.01 8.32
CA ALA A 48 -11.54 15.89 9.23
C ALA A 48 -11.08 14.64 8.45
N LEU A 49 -11.77 14.28 7.37
CA LEU A 49 -11.39 13.19 6.48
C LEU A 49 -10.00 13.42 5.87
N ALA A 50 -9.70 14.62 5.39
CA ALA A 50 -8.38 14.93 4.83
C ALA A 50 -7.25 14.76 5.86
N ARG A 51 -7.46 15.23 7.09
CA ARG A 51 -6.50 15.08 8.19
C ARG A 51 -6.29 13.61 8.55
N ASP A 52 -7.37 12.84 8.65
CA ASP A 52 -7.26 11.41 8.97
C ASP A 52 -6.57 10.63 7.87
N LEU A 53 -6.93 10.84 6.60
CA LEU A 53 -6.23 10.23 5.47
C LEU A 53 -4.74 10.60 5.44
N ALA A 54 -4.39 11.84 5.77
CA ALA A 54 -2.99 12.26 5.86
C ALA A 54 -2.26 11.56 7.02
N THR A 55 -2.87 11.49 8.20
CA THR A 55 -2.28 10.78 9.35
C THR A 55 -2.12 9.29 9.08
N LEU A 56 -3.12 8.63 8.48
CA LEU A 56 -3.05 7.22 8.13
C LEU A 56 -1.94 6.95 7.10
N ARG A 57 -1.77 7.82 6.10
CA ARG A 57 -0.65 7.73 5.14
C ARG A 57 0.70 7.95 5.80
N GLN A 58 0.81 8.90 6.72
CA GLN A 58 2.02 9.10 7.52
C GLN A 58 2.33 7.88 8.39
N GLY A 59 1.29 7.17 8.86
CA GLY A 59 1.40 5.88 9.55
C GLY A 59 1.64 4.67 8.64
N GLY A 60 1.90 4.87 7.34
CA GLY A 60 2.29 3.81 6.41
C GLY A 60 1.15 3.16 5.62
N LEU A 61 -0.13 3.52 5.85
CA LEU A 61 -1.24 3.01 5.05
C LEU A 61 -1.22 3.57 3.64
N ARG A 62 -1.18 2.68 2.65
CA ARG A 62 -1.18 3.04 1.23
C ARG A 62 -2.59 3.33 0.73
N ILE A 63 -3.13 4.49 1.11
CA ILE A 63 -4.47 4.94 0.69
C ILE A 63 -4.36 5.77 -0.59
N ALA A 64 -4.94 5.29 -1.68
CA ALA A 64 -4.98 5.98 -2.96
C ALA A 64 -6.36 6.59 -3.24
N TYR A 65 -6.46 7.42 -4.28
CA TYR A 65 -7.72 7.91 -4.82
C TYR A 65 -7.74 7.67 -6.33
N SER A 66 -8.80 7.05 -6.83
CA SER A 66 -9.02 6.86 -8.26
C SER A 66 -9.98 7.91 -8.79
N ARG A 67 -9.69 8.43 -9.99
CA ARG A 67 -10.52 9.42 -10.71
C ARG A 67 -11.28 8.80 -11.89
N ARG A 68 -11.14 7.49 -12.14
CA ARG A 68 -11.80 6.87 -13.29
C ARG A 68 -13.30 6.76 -13.02
N PRO A 69 -14.19 7.08 -13.97
CA PRO A 69 -15.64 7.10 -13.76
C PRO A 69 -16.19 5.80 -13.15
N GLU A 70 -15.64 4.66 -13.54
CA GLU A 70 -16.06 3.32 -13.12
C GLU A 70 -15.54 2.86 -11.74
N ILE A 71 -14.53 3.53 -11.18
CA ILE A 71 -13.89 3.17 -9.90
C ILE A 71 -13.46 4.41 -9.11
N ALA A 72 -14.26 5.48 -9.13
CA ALA A 72 -13.92 6.73 -8.47
C ALA A 72 -14.08 6.60 -6.95
N GLY A 73 -13.06 6.99 -6.18
CA GLY A 73 -13.09 6.90 -4.72
C GLY A 73 -11.73 6.62 -4.07
N TYR A 74 -11.70 6.63 -2.74
CA TYR A 74 -10.56 6.24 -1.91
C TYR A 74 -10.54 4.74 -1.68
N TYR A 75 -9.36 4.14 -1.67
CA TYR A 75 -9.17 2.70 -1.46
C TYR A 75 -7.79 2.39 -0.87
N LEU A 76 -7.65 1.22 -0.23
CA LEU A 76 -6.34 0.68 0.12
C LEU A 76 -5.67 0.05 -1.12
N GLN A 77 -4.40 0.35 -1.36
CA GLN A 77 -3.60 -0.35 -2.38
C GLN A 77 -3.30 -1.81 -1.99
N TYR A 78 -3.52 -2.18 -0.72
CA TYR A 78 -3.38 -3.53 -0.20
C TYR A 78 -4.42 -3.76 0.93
N PRO A 79 -5.28 -4.80 0.88
CA PRO A 79 -5.39 -5.78 -0.20
C PRO A 79 -5.80 -5.12 -1.53
N GLN A 80 -5.49 -5.78 -2.65
CA GLN A 80 -5.81 -5.22 -3.97
C GLN A 80 -7.33 -5.05 -4.12
N LEU A 81 -7.73 -4.03 -4.88
CA LEU A 81 -9.14 -3.76 -5.15
C LEU A 81 -9.87 -5.02 -5.66
N GLU A 82 -10.99 -5.42 -5.02
CA GLU A 82 -11.96 -6.37 -5.53
C GLU A 82 -12.56 -5.82 -6.82
N ARG A 83 -12.13 -6.37 -7.96
CA ARG A 83 -12.64 -5.97 -9.27
C ARG A 83 -13.99 -6.68 -9.51
N LEU A 84 -15.07 -5.90 -9.58
CA LEU A 84 -16.42 -6.38 -9.96
C LEU A 84 -16.52 -6.88 -11.41
N SER A 85 -15.44 -6.77 -12.19
CA SER A 85 -15.37 -7.23 -13.58
C SER A 85 -14.10 -8.04 -13.79
N SER A 86 -14.27 -9.25 -14.33
CA SER A 86 -13.19 -10.13 -14.78
C SER A 86 -12.21 -9.37 -15.67
N PRO A 87 -10.90 -9.67 -15.63
CA PRO A 87 -9.89 -8.90 -16.34
C PRO A 87 -9.98 -9.21 -17.84
N GLN A 88 -10.81 -8.45 -18.57
CA GLN A 88 -10.57 -8.24 -20.01
C GLN A 88 -9.33 -7.34 -20.23
N TYR A 89 -8.78 -6.77 -19.15
CA TYR A 89 -7.56 -5.98 -19.09
C TYR A 89 -6.66 -6.45 -17.94
N GLU A 90 -6.08 -7.64 -18.06
CA GLU A 90 -4.61 -7.63 -18.06
C GLU A 90 -4.21 -6.98 -19.39
N SER A 91 -4.24 -5.65 -19.49
CA SER A 91 -3.37 -5.06 -20.51
C SER A 91 -1.98 -5.30 -19.99
N THR A 92 -1.39 -6.41 -20.40
CA THR A 92 -0.02 -6.38 -20.89
C THR A 92 0.18 -4.99 -21.50
N SER A 93 0.88 -4.09 -20.80
CA SER A 93 1.20 -2.79 -21.34
C SER A 93 2.20 -3.09 -22.44
N TRP A 94 1.69 -3.34 -23.65
CA TRP A 94 2.50 -3.70 -24.81
C TRP A 94 3.54 -2.62 -25.06
N GLU A 95 3.19 -1.36 -24.81
CA GLU A 95 4.11 -0.21 -24.79
C GLU A 95 5.27 -0.40 -23.81
N LEU A 96 5.01 -0.86 -22.59
CA LEU A 96 6.04 -1.14 -21.59
C LEU A 96 6.88 -2.36 -21.96
N ILE A 97 6.25 -3.42 -22.48
CA ILE A 97 6.95 -4.63 -22.95
C ILE A 97 7.83 -4.34 -24.16
N GLU A 98 7.33 -3.55 -25.11
CA GLU A 98 8.07 -3.07 -26.27
C GLU A 98 9.22 -2.18 -25.83
N ALA A 99 8.98 -1.22 -24.93
CA ALA A 99 10.03 -0.36 -24.38
C ALA A 99 11.12 -1.17 -23.65
N ILE A 100 10.76 -2.22 -22.91
CA ILE A 100 11.72 -3.16 -22.33
C ILE A 100 12.43 -3.95 -23.43
N GLY A 101 11.72 -4.37 -24.48
CA GLY A 101 12.26 -5.04 -25.66
C GLY A 101 13.38 -4.25 -26.32
N GLN A 102 13.25 -2.93 -26.42
CA GLN A 102 14.23 -2.01 -27.02
C GLN A 102 15.47 -1.74 -26.16
N LEU A 103 15.48 -2.11 -24.88
CA LEU A 103 16.67 -1.92 -24.04
C LEU A 103 17.77 -2.92 -24.41
N SER A 104 19.02 -2.43 -24.39
CA SER A 104 20.18 -3.31 -24.46
C SER A 104 20.24 -4.24 -23.26
N VAL A 105 20.96 -5.36 -23.41
CA VAL A 105 21.21 -6.30 -22.29
C VAL A 105 21.86 -5.58 -21.10
N ALA A 106 22.77 -4.65 -21.36
CA ALA A 106 23.42 -3.86 -20.32
C ALA A 106 22.43 -3.00 -19.53
N GLU A 107 21.49 -2.33 -20.21
CA GLU A 107 20.46 -1.50 -19.56
C GLU A 107 19.45 -2.35 -18.79
N LYS A 108 19.06 -3.51 -19.33
CA LYS A 108 18.19 -4.47 -18.62
C LYS A 108 18.85 -4.94 -17.33
N ASN A 109 20.12 -5.31 -17.38
CA ASN A 109 20.88 -5.75 -16.21
C ASN A 109 21.03 -4.61 -15.20
N HIS A 110 21.35 -3.39 -15.64
CA HIS A 110 21.45 -2.24 -14.75
C HIS A 110 20.15 -1.99 -13.98
N ARG A 111 19.00 -2.03 -14.67
CA ARG A 111 17.68 -1.87 -14.04
C ARG A 111 17.36 -3.03 -13.09
N ALA A 112 17.69 -4.26 -13.46
CA ALA A 112 17.48 -5.42 -12.60
C ALA A 112 18.30 -5.33 -11.31
N PHE A 113 19.58 -4.92 -11.39
CA PHE A 113 20.41 -4.70 -10.21
C PHE A 113 19.90 -3.57 -9.34
N ALA A 114 19.50 -2.44 -9.93
CA ALA A 114 18.92 -1.33 -9.18
C ALA A 114 17.64 -1.75 -8.44
N ALA A 115 16.79 -2.56 -9.07
CA ALA A 115 15.59 -3.10 -8.44
C ALA A 115 15.92 -4.06 -7.27
N ALA A 116 16.92 -4.93 -7.45
CA ALA A 116 17.36 -5.85 -6.41
C ALA A 116 18.02 -5.12 -5.22
N ASP A 117 18.84 -4.10 -5.47
CA ASP A 117 19.43 -3.26 -4.42
C ASP A 117 18.36 -2.51 -3.62
N PHE A 118 17.35 -1.99 -4.31
CA PHE A 118 16.22 -1.35 -3.65
C PHE A 118 15.45 -2.34 -2.76
N ALA A 119 15.14 -3.53 -3.29
CA ALA A 119 14.48 -4.59 -2.53
C ALA A 119 15.31 -5.00 -1.30
N LEU A 120 16.63 -5.11 -1.44
CA LEU A 120 17.53 -5.45 -0.34
C LEU A 120 17.48 -4.40 0.78
N ARG A 121 17.54 -3.11 0.44
CA ARG A 121 17.44 -2.03 1.44
C ARG A 121 16.11 -2.05 2.17
N GLN A 122 15.01 -2.25 1.46
CA GLN A 122 13.68 -2.35 2.06
C GLN A 122 13.60 -3.55 3.02
N LYS A 123 14.13 -4.71 2.62
CA LYS A 123 14.12 -5.91 3.45
C LYS A 123 14.98 -5.78 4.70
N LYS A 124 16.15 -5.14 4.61
CA LYS A 124 16.98 -4.85 5.79
C LYS A 124 16.24 -3.99 6.81
N LEU A 125 15.54 -2.94 6.36
CA LEU A 125 14.78 -2.06 7.24
C LEU A 125 13.65 -2.83 7.97
N LEU A 126 12.86 -3.60 7.23
CA LEU A 126 11.77 -4.40 7.80
C LEU A 126 12.30 -5.43 8.81
N LEU A 127 13.36 -6.16 8.47
CA LEU A 127 13.92 -7.18 9.36
C LEU A 127 14.54 -6.59 10.62
N ALA A 128 15.17 -5.43 10.55
CA ALA A 128 15.69 -4.74 11.73
C ALA A 128 14.57 -4.30 12.70
N GLU A 129 13.39 -3.97 12.16
CA GLU A 129 12.21 -3.62 12.97
C GLU A 129 11.53 -4.87 13.55
N GLU A 130 11.40 -5.94 12.76
CA GLU A 130 10.80 -7.21 13.17
C GLU A 130 11.67 -7.99 14.17
N GLN A 131 12.99 -7.83 14.11
CA GLN A 131 13.98 -8.54 14.92
C GLN A 131 15.00 -7.57 15.53
N PRO A 132 14.60 -6.77 16.54
CA PRO A 132 15.43 -5.71 17.10
C PRO A 132 16.69 -6.22 17.82
N ASP A 133 16.70 -7.50 18.21
CA ASP A 133 17.84 -8.14 18.87
C ASP A 133 18.88 -8.71 17.89
N TRP A 134 18.59 -8.70 16.59
CA TRP A 134 19.54 -9.20 15.58
C TRP A 134 20.66 -8.20 15.33
N ALA A 135 21.87 -8.71 15.16
CA ALA A 135 22.97 -7.89 14.68
C ALA A 135 22.75 -7.48 13.21
N ASP A 136 23.29 -6.32 12.81
CA ASP A 136 23.20 -5.81 11.44
C ASP A 136 23.60 -6.84 10.36
N ALA A 137 24.58 -7.69 10.67
CA ALA A 137 25.05 -8.75 9.79
C ALA A 137 24.00 -9.86 9.58
N GLU A 138 23.24 -10.20 10.63
CA GLU A 138 22.19 -11.22 10.58
C GLU A 138 20.97 -10.69 9.80
N VAL A 139 20.59 -9.43 10.02
CA VAL A 139 19.58 -8.71 9.24
C VAL A 139 19.96 -8.68 7.76
N GLU A 140 21.22 -8.34 7.45
CA GLU A 140 21.70 -8.31 6.08
C GLU A 140 21.67 -9.68 5.42
N GLN A 141 22.14 -10.73 6.11
CA GLN A 141 22.15 -12.08 5.56
C GLN A 141 20.73 -12.60 5.30
N ALA A 142 19.80 -12.37 6.22
CA ALA A 142 18.39 -12.74 6.06
C ALA A 142 17.71 -11.94 4.94
N ALA A 143 17.97 -10.63 4.84
CA ALA A 143 17.45 -9.80 3.75
C ALA A 143 17.97 -10.27 2.39
N ARG A 144 19.26 -10.61 2.28
CA ARG A 144 19.84 -11.16 1.06
C ARG A 144 19.19 -12.48 0.66
N ARG A 145 18.95 -13.38 1.62
CA ARG A 145 18.26 -14.65 1.35
C ARG A 145 16.85 -14.44 0.80
N GLN A 146 16.12 -13.47 1.32
CA GLN A 146 14.76 -13.17 0.84
C GLN A 146 14.72 -12.49 -0.53
N VAL A 147 15.74 -11.68 -0.88
CA VAL A 147 15.77 -10.93 -2.15
C VAL A 147 16.41 -11.71 -3.30
N PHE A 148 17.49 -12.45 -3.01
CA PHE A 148 18.27 -13.16 -4.03
C PHE A 148 18.05 -14.68 -4.01
N GLY A 149 17.31 -15.20 -3.01
CA GLY A 149 17.17 -16.64 -2.77
C GLY A 149 18.30 -17.20 -1.89
N GLU A 150 18.17 -18.48 -1.53
CA GLU A 150 19.27 -19.19 -0.88
C GLU A 150 20.40 -19.40 -1.89
N ASN A 151 21.63 -19.05 -1.49
CA ASN A 151 22.82 -19.45 -2.24
C ASN A 151 23.02 -20.96 -2.10
N GLU A 152 22.24 -21.78 -2.81
CA GLU A 152 22.71 -23.08 -3.25
C GLU A 152 23.64 -22.87 -4.45
N VAL A 153 24.81 -22.30 -4.20
CA VAL A 153 25.94 -22.59 -5.08
C VAL A 153 26.42 -23.96 -4.64
N LEU A 154 25.87 -24.99 -5.30
CA LEU A 154 26.41 -26.34 -5.25
C LEU A 154 27.94 -26.27 -5.49
N ALA A 155 28.67 -26.88 -4.57
CA ALA A 155 30.08 -27.20 -4.71
C ALA A 155 30.34 -28.12 -5.90
#